data_AF-A0A9E2G3Z4-F1
#
_entry.id   AF-A0A9E2G3Z4-F1
#
_cell.length_a   1.000
_cell.length_b   1.000
_cell.length_c   1.000
_cell.angle_alpha   90.00
_cell.angle_beta   90.00
_cell.angle_gamma   90.00
#
_symmetry.space_group_name_H-M   'P 1'
#
loop_
_entity.id
_entity.type
_entity.pdbx_description
1 polymer ?
#
loop_
_entity_poly.entity_id
_entity_poly.type
_entity_poly.pdbx_seq_one_letter_code
_entity_poly.pdbx_strand_id
1 'polypeptide(L)'
;MRLAFLFLFCCVGVPAAHGVVLRRPFANNVGVNYGFDHNGSTAGCEDYACGTVCYDGHTGTDFPLPMGTPVLAAADGVVTHIYYACPSVGGLGNTCGNGCGNQVNIDHLDGTRSWFCHFQQDGVVVAEGQAVTCGQLVGYSGSSGSSTGPHLHLGFSVGGVRTDPFAGACSQDTSYWISQGTYPRPIPSDECQYACAVEGECTPWQTQTQDCCDCGTQTRTCSTDCLWGQWSPCAGPDPDGGQTACDTGEGSHCAEGRLRCREGCEACVRLLEPLPELCNLLDEDCDGVADNGFPQEMGDPVPPWSGRLTEQGGAQAVRPGQAFSAWAVFENTGTETWPVGAVRLELTPETAILVVPWISETWADSGVAAVLETDVAPGDRVLLQFGFQAPVTGTDPLVADLRLVADSSGPLRCPHPQVEVRVEVSTILDAPDAGPSLTAAPDGCSCRSGGTRSSDDPGWSFPLLLCAAFLMQARRKLRR
;
A
#
# COMPACT_ATOMS: atom_id res chain seq x y z
N MET A 1 48.29 -19.76 -13.75
CA MET A 1 47.71 -20.48 -12.60
C MET A 1 46.29 -19.98 -12.39
N ARG A 2 45.29 -20.87 -12.31
CA ARG A 2 43.94 -20.54 -11.82
C ARG A 2 43.77 -21.27 -10.49
N LEU A 3 43.53 -20.54 -9.40
CA LEU A 3 43.14 -21.15 -8.12
C LEU A 3 41.63 -21.40 -8.15
N ALA A 4 41.22 -22.65 -7.94
CA ALA A 4 39.83 -22.98 -7.66
C ALA A 4 39.64 -23.03 -6.14
N PHE A 5 38.75 -22.19 -5.61
CA PHE A 5 38.30 -22.30 -4.22
C PHE A 5 37.27 -23.42 -4.13
N LEU A 6 37.66 -24.53 -3.50
CA LEU A 6 36.76 -25.64 -3.22
C LEU A 6 35.96 -25.32 -1.95
N PHE A 7 34.71 -24.86 -2.10
CA PHE A 7 33.80 -24.71 -0.96
C PHE A 7 33.41 -26.11 -0.46
N LEU A 8 34.03 -26.53 0.64
CA LEU A 8 33.65 -27.74 1.35
C LEU A 8 32.34 -27.46 2.10
N PHE A 9 31.20 -27.80 1.50
CA PHE A 9 29.92 -27.80 2.18
C PHE A 9 29.96 -28.87 3.29
N CYS A 10 30.19 -28.43 4.52
CA CYS A 10 30.04 -29.28 5.67
C CYS A 10 28.55 -29.55 5.86
N CYS A 11 28.07 -30.71 5.42
CA CYS A 11 26.74 -31.18 5.77
C CYS A 11 26.71 -31.46 7.27
N VAL A 12 26.40 -30.43 8.05
CA VAL A 12 25.94 -30.60 9.42
C VAL A 12 24.64 -31.38 9.31
N GLY A 13 24.69 -32.67 9.67
CA GLY A 13 23.51 -33.50 9.68
C GLY A 13 22.52 -32.89 10.66
N VAL A 14 21.39 -32.40 10.13
CA VAL A 14 20.22 -32.09 10.96
C VAL A 14 19.89 -33.40 11.69
N PRO A 15 19.89 -33.42 13.04
CA PRO A 15 19.45 -34.61 13.75
C PRO A 15 18.04 -34.91 13.29
N ALA A 16 17.77 -36.16 12.88
CA ALA A 16 16.45 -36.54 12.41
C ALA A 16 15.42 -36.11 13.45
N ALA A 17 14.43 -35.32 13.04
CA ALA A 17 13.32 -34.93 13.90
C ALA A 17 12.77 -36.21 14.53
N HIS A 18 12.68 -36.24 15.87
CA HIS A 18 12.15 -37.40 16.58
C HIS A 18 10.74 -37.65 16.03
N GLY A 19 10.53 -38.83 15.44
CA GLY A 19 9.26 -39.21 14.83
C GLY A 19 8.12 -39.14 15.84
N VAL A 20 6.91 -38.91 15.34
CA VAL A 20 5.73 -38.74 16.20
C VAL A 20 5.44 -40.04 16.92
N VAL A 21 5.41 -39.95 18.25
CA VAL A 21 5.08 -41.05 19.14
C VAL A 21 3.76 -40.80 19.86
N LEU A 22 2.96 -41.85 19.94
CA LEU A 22 1.60 -41.85 20.44
C LEU A 22 1.57 -42.11 21.94
N ARG A 23 0.68 -41.39 22.62
CA ARG A 23 0.11 -41.76 23.92
C ARG A 23 -1.20 -42.52 23.73
N ARG A 24 -1.53 -43.39 24.69
CA ARG A 24 -2.85 -44.03 24.83
C ARG A 24 -3.94 -42.95 24.87
N PRO A 25 -4.90 -42.90 23.92
CA PRO A 25 -5.81 -41.77 23.77
C PRO A 25 -6.92 -41.63 24.84
N PHE A 26 -6.76 -42.22 26.03
CA PHE A 26 -7.72 -42.21 27.13
C PHE A 26 -7.03 -42.55 28.47
N ALA A 27 -7.64 -42.16 29.59
CA ALA A 27 -7.10 -42.36 30.93
C ALA A 27 -7.33 -43.77 31.50
N ASN A 28 -8.32 -44.52 30.98
CA ASN A 28 -8.64 -45.86 31.45
C ASN A 28 -7.48 -46.83 31.22
N ASN A 29 -7.08 -47.57 32.26
CA ASN A 29 -5.98 -48.55 32.17
C ASN A 29 -6.45 -49.88 31.56
N VAL A 30 -6.94 -49.83 30.32
CA VAL A 30 -7.40 -50.99 29.54
C VAL A 30 -6.39 -51.35 28.46
N GLY A 31 -6.20 -52.65 28.24
CA GLY A 31 -5.34 -53.17 27.17
C GLY A 31 -6.10 -53.37 25.86
N VAL A 32 -5.35 -53.67 24.80
CA VAL A 32 -5.91 -53.99 23.49
C VAL A 32 -6.90 -55.16 23.56
N ASN A 33 -8.07 -54.97 22.96
CA ASN A 33 -9.08 -56.02 22.75
C ASN A 33 -8.80 -56.81 21.46
N TYR A 34 -8.57 -56.09 20.35
CA TYR A 34 -8.14 -56.63 19.07
C TYR A 34 -7.11 -55.68 18.43
N GLY A 35 -5.95 -56.21 18.06
CA GLY A 35 -4.88 -55.50 17.33
C GLY A 35 -5.03 -55.63 15.83
N PHE A 36 -4.08 -55.04 15.10
CA PHE A 36 -4.01 -55.06 13.64
C PHE A 36 -3.75 -56.49 13.15
N ASP A 37 -4.28 -56.84 11.98
CA ASP A 37 -4.03 -58.13 11.33
C ASP A 37 -2.94 -58.01 10.25
N HIS A 38 -1.82 -58.71 10.47
CA HIS A 38 -0.61 -58.65 9.64
C HIS A 38 -0.54 -59.75 8.58
N ASN A 39 -1.29 -60.86 8.70
CA ASN A 39 -1.14 -61.97 7.75
C ASN A 39 -1.94 -61.80 6.44
N GLY A 40 -2.89 -60.86 6.41
CA GLY A 40 -3.66 -60.48 5.21
C GLY A 40 -4.44 -61.62 4.55
N SER A 41 -4.72 -62.70 5.29
CA SER A 41 -5.33 -63.93 4.79
C SER A 41 -6.76 -64.06 5.27
N THR A 42 -7.66 -64.58 4.43
CA THR A 42 -9.10 -64.72 4.76
C THR A 42 -9.40 -65.90 5.71
N ALA A 43 -8.47 -66.26 6.60
CA ALA A 43 -8.48 -67.50 7.37
C ALA A 43 -7.63 -67.42 8.64
N GLY A 44 -8.07 -66.61 9.60
CA GLY A 44 -7.37 -66.37 10.87
C GLY A 44 -6.97 -64.91 10.98
N CYS A 45 -6.05 -64.61 11.88
CA CYS A 45 -5.41 -63.29 11.98
C CYS A 45 -4.06 -63.45 12.67
N GLU A 46 -3.15 -62.49 12.48
CA GLU A 46 -1.84 -62.47 13.11
C GLU A 46 -1.55 -61.07 13.67
N ASP A 47 -1.38 -60.95 14.99
CA ASP A 47 -1.06 -59.67 15.64
C ASP A 47 0.44 -59.33 15.55
N TYR A 48 0.83 -58.13 16.00
CA TYR A 48 2.20 -57.62 15.93
C TYR A 48 3.28 -58.55 16.51
N ALA A 49 2.93 -59.45 17.44
CA ALA A 49 3.85 -60.41 18.06
C ALA A 49 3.67 -61.84 17.52
N CYS A 50 3.07 -61.98 16.32
CA CYS A 50 2.73 -63.25 15.69
C CYS A 50 1.69 -64.07 16.48
N GLY A 51 0.85 -63.38 17.27
CA GLY A 51 -0.21 -63.95 18.08
C GLY A 51 -1.59 -63.87 17.45
N THR A 52 -2.63 -64.15 18.24
CA THR A 52 -4.03 -64.21 17.77
C THR A 52 -4.95 -63.20 18.47
N VAL A 53 -4.40 -62.07 18.96
CA VAL A 53 -5.18 -61.01 19.64
C VAL A 53 -5.67 -59.99 18.61
N CYS A 54 -6.47 -60.45 17.64
CA CYS A 54 -6.88 -59.72 16.45
C CYS A 54 -8.19 -60.32 15.88
N TYR A 55 -8.65 -59.85 14.73
CA TYR A 55 -9.57 -60.57 13.85
C TYR A 55 -9.24 -60.31 12.38
N ASP A 56 -9.66 -61.21 11.49
CA ASP A 56 -9.39 -61.20 10.04
C ASP A 56 -9.71 -59.83 9.42
N GLY A 57 -8.71 -59.24 8.75
CA GLY A 57 -8.84 -57.98 8.02
C GLY A 57 -8.92 -56.72 8.90
N HIS A 58 -8.60 -56.80 10.20
CA HIS A 58 -8.63 -55.63 11.08
C HIS A 58 -7.46 -54.67 10.83
N THR A 59 -7.75 -53.44 10.41
CA THR A 59 -6.72 -52.45 10.05
C THR A 59 -6.48 -51.35 11.10
N GLY A 60 -6.53 -51.69 12.38
CA GLY A 60 -6.31 -50.75 13.50
C GLY A 60 -6.17 -51.47 14.84
N THR A 61 -6.43 -50.76 15.94
CA THR A 61 -6.36 -51.27 17.32
C THR A 61 -7.61 -50.88 18.10
N ASP A 62 -8.31 -51.87 18.64
CA ASP A 62 -9.54 -51.70 19.40
C ASP A 62 -9.26 -51.72 20.91
N PHE A 63 -9.65 -50.66 21.61
CA PHE A 63 -9.59 -50.55 23.06
C PHE A 63 -11.00 -50.58 23.68
N PRO A 64 -11.29 -51.46 24.64
CA PRO A 64 -12.64 -51.65 25.17
C PRO A 64 -12.98 -50.52 26.15
N LEU A 65 -13.82 -49.57 25.72
CA LEU A 65 -14.17 -48.36 26.47
C LEU A 65 -15.69 -48.24 26.63
N PRO A 66 -16.20 -47.95 27.84
CA PRO A 66 -17.60 -47.54 28.02
C PRO A 66 -17.94 -46.33 27.13
N MET A 67 -19.19 -46.24 26.65
CA MET A 67 -19.66 -45.04 25.96
C MET A 67 -19.55 -43.81 26.87
N GLY A 68 -19.24 -42.66 26.30
CA GLY A 68 -18.99 -41.41 27.04
C GLY A 68 -17.60 -41.31 27.66
N THR A 69 -16.69 -42.27 27.46
CA THR A 69 -15.30 -42.15 27.92
C THR A 69 -14.60 -41.05 27.11
N PRO A 70 -13.92 -40.07 27.76
CA PRO A 70 -13.15 -39.06 27.05
C PRO A 70 -12.05 -39.67 26.16
N VAL A 71 -12.07 -39.29 24.89
CA VAL A 71 -11.05 -39.62 23.89
C VAL A 71 -10.24 -38.35 23.62
N LEU A 72 -8.93 -38.51 23.68
CA LEU A 72 -7.93 -37.45 23.67
C LEU A 72 -6.99 -37.65 22.48
N ALA A 73 -6.39 -36.56 21.98
CA ALA A 73 -5.36 -36.63 20.95
C ALA A 73 -4.18 -37.53 21.40
N ALA A 74 -3.78 -38.45 20.53
CA ALA A 74 -2.68 -39.38 20.79
C ALA A 74 -1.30 -38.73 20.61
N ALA A 75 -1.21 -37.65 19.81
CA ALA A 75 -0.02 -36.82 19.65
C ALA A 75 -0.45 -35.44 19.12
N ASP A 76 0.48 -34.47 19.12
CA ASP A 76 0.29 -33.15 18.51
C ASP A 76 -0.05 -33.26 17.02
N GLY A 77 -0.91 -32.39 16.50
CA GLY A 77 -1.22 -32.35 15.07
C GLY A 77 -2.34 -31.40 14.70
N VAL A 78 -2.87 -31.55 13.49
CA VAL A 78 -4.00 -30.77 12.95
C VAL A 78 -5.14 -31.72 12.61
N VAL A 79 -6.36 -31.38 13.03
CA VAL A 79 -7.57 -32.14 12.68
C VAL A 79 -7.87 -31.96 11.20
N THR A 80 -7.84 -33.04 10.42
CA THR A 80 -7.99 -33.01 8.95
C THR A 80 -9.31 -33.55 8.43
N HIS A 81 -10.07 -34.26 9.26
CA HIS A 81 -11.41 -34.74 8.93
C HIS A 81 -12.20 -35.06 10.21
N ILE A 82 -13.48 -34.69 10.25
CA ILE A 82 -14.41 -35.13 11.30
C ILE A 82 -15.71 -35.73 10.73
N TYR A 83 -16.33 -36.61 11.50
CA TYR A 83 -17.73 -37.01 11.28
C TYR A 83 -18.42 -37.17 12.65
N TYR A 84 -19.64 -36.67 12.81
CA TYR A 84 -20.30 -36.64 14.14
C TYR A 84 -21.82 -36.93 14.12
N ALA A 85 -22.40 -37.14 12.92
CA ALA A 85 -23.84 -37.27 12.71
C ALA A 85 -24.38 -38.72 12.74
N CYS A 86 -23.54 -39.75 12.91
CA CYS A 86 -24.00 -41.13 13.08
C CYS A 86 -24.67 -41.33 14.45
N PRO A 87 -25.73 -42.16 14.56
CA PRO A 87 -26.29 -42.58 15.84
C PRO A 87 -25.23 -43.19 16.75
N SER A 88 -25.30 -42.90 18.06
CA SER A 88 -24.30 -43.32 19.06
C SER A 88 -24.09 -44.84 19.16
N VAL A 89 -25.04 -45.63 18.66
CA VAL A 89 -24.99 -47.09 18.58
C VAL A 89 -25.32 -47.51 17.16
N GLY A 90 -24.39 -48.24 16.53
CA GLY A 90 -24.55 -48.87 15.23
C GLY A 90 -24.66 -50.39 15.34
N GLY A 91 -23.90 -51.10 14.51
CA GLY A 91 -23.92 -52.56 14.43
C GLY A 91 -23.01 -53.05 13.30
N LEU A 92 -22.54 -54.30 13.36
CA LEU A 92 -21.65 -54.88 12.36
C LEU A 92 -22.20 -54.71 10.93
N GLY A 93 -21.41 -54.12 10.04
CA GLY A 93 -21.78 -53.84 8.65
C GLY A 93 -22.53 -52.50 8.43
N ASN A 94 -22.77 -51.70 9.46
CA ASN A 94 -23.33 -50.35 9.32
C ASN A 94 -22.32 -49.43 8.62
N THR A 95 -22.72 -48.82 7.50
CA THR A 95 -21.85 -48.03 6.62
C THR A 95 -21.72 -46.54 6.99
N CYS A 96 -22.35 -46.08 8.08
CA CYS A 96 -22.25 -44.69 8.52
C CYS A 96 -20.79 -44.32 8.86
N GLY A 97 -20.33 -43.15 8.41
CA GLY A 97 -18.91 -42.77 8.49
C GLY A 97 -17.98 -43.78 7.82
N ASN A 98 -18.40 -44.36 6.68
CA ASN A 98 -17.68 -45.45 6.00
C ASN A 98 -17.38 -46.68 6.90
N GLY A 99 -18.21 -46.93 7.90
CA GLY A 99 -18.01 -47.97 8.92
C GLY A 99 -17.29 -47.50 10.18
N CYS A 100 -16.49 -46.44 10.10
CA CYS A 100 -15.82 -45.81 11.25
C CYS A 100 -16.81 -45.06 12.16
N GLY A 101 -18.03 -44.76 11.68
CA GLY A 101 -19.04 -44.06 12.47
C GLY A 101 -18.68 -42.57 12.67
N ASN A 102 -18.83 -42.08 13.88
CA ASN A 102 -18.34 -40.76 14.25
C ASN A 102 -16.84 -40.83 14.53
N GLN A 103 -16.08 -39.89 13.97
CA GLN A 103 -14.63 -39.98 13.92
C GLN A 103 -13.92 -38.63 13.94
N VAL A 104 -12.64 -38.67 14.30
CA VAL A 104 -11.67 -37.59 14.18
C VAL A 104 -10.41 -38.14 13.52
N ASN A 105 -9.87 -37.44 12.53
CA ASN A 105 -8.55 -37.72 11.94
C ASN A 105 -7.59 -36.59 12.30
N ILE A 106 -6.37 -36.91 12.68
CA ILE A 106 -5.30 -35.95 13.00
C ILE A 106 -4.09 -36.26 12.12
N ASP A 107 -3.63 -35.26 11.36
CA ASP A 107 -2.35 -35.32 10.65
C ASP A 107 -1.26 -34.77 11.56
N HIS A 108 -0.15 -35.49 11.63
CA HIS A 108 1.00 -35.15 12.46
C HIS A 108 2.16 -34.61 11.60
N LEU A 109 3.08 -33.93 12.27
CA LEU A 109 4.15 -33.14 11.65
C LEU A 109 5.16 -33.94 10.80
N ASP A 110 5.36 -35.22 11.11
CA ASP A 110 6.25 -36.12 10.39
C ASP A 110 5.57 -36.80 9.17
N GLY A 111 4.34 -36.40 8.84
CA GLY A 111 3.55 -37.00 7.76
C GLY A 111 2.85 -38.30 8.15
N THR A 112 2.83 -38.66 9.43
CA THR A 112 1.95 -39.71 9.95
C THR A 112 0.54 -39.17 10.21
N ARG A 113 -0.44 -40.08 10.32
CA ARG A 113 -1.84 -39.74 10.65
C ARG A 113 -2.42 -40.78 11.58
N SER A 114 -3.09 -40.32 12.63
CA SER A 114 -3.99 -41.12 13.45
C SER A 114 -5.46 -40.84 13.12
N TRP A 115 -6.32 -41.84 13.30
CA TRP A 115 -7.77 -41.63 13.28
C TRP A 115 -8.45 -42.44 14.38
N PHE A 116 -9.52 -41.87 14.90
CA PHE A 116 -10.26 -42.37 16.06
C PHE A 116 -11.70 -42.58 15.62
N CYS A 117 -12.23 -43.81 15.74
CA CYS A 117 -13.57 -44.17 15.28
C CYS A 117 -14.58 -44.39 16.43
N HIS A 118 -15.84 -44.59 16.06
CA HIS A 118 -16.96 -45.04 16.90
C HIS A 118 -17.40 -44.08 18.01
N PHE A 119 -17.17 -42.76 17.88
CA PHE A 119 -17.60 -41.76 18.86
C PHE A 119 -19.13 -41.77 19.04
N GLN A 120 -19.62 -41.30 20.18
CA GLN A 120 -21.06 -41.08 20.34
C GLN A 120 -21.57 -39.97 19.40
N GLN A 121 -22.86 -39.95 19.09
CA GLN A 121 -23.49 -38.89 18.30
C GLN A 121 -23.27 -37.53 18.96
N ASP A 122 -22.91 -36.52 18.17
CA ASP A 122 -22.57 -35.17 18.64
C ASP A 122 -21.45 -35.15 19.72
N GLY A 123 -20.66 -36.23 19.79
CA GLY A 123 -19.61 -36.44 20.78
C GLY A 123 -18.22 -35.98 20.36
N VAL A 124 -18.05 -35.43 19.15
CA VAL A 124 -16.79 -34.81 18.69
C VAL A 124 -16.78 -33.35 19.14
N VAL A 125 -15.69 -32.89 19.75
CA VAL A 125 -15.58 -31.52 20.33
C VAL A 125 -14.49 -30.65 19.69
N VAL A 126 -13.99 -31.06 18.52
CA VAL A 126 -12.99 -30.34 17.72
C VAL A 126 -13.48 -30.12 16.29
N ALA A 127 -12.93 -29.10 15.63
CA ALA A 127 -13.27 -28.73 14.25
C ALA A 127 -12.15 -29.09 13.26
N GLU A 128 -12.48 -29.24 11.98
CA GLU A 128 -11.47 -29.37 10.92
C GLU A 128 -10.60 -28.10 10.83
N GLY A 129 -9.30 -28.29 10.59
CA GLY A 129 -8.29 -27.23 10.63
C GLY A 129 -7.82 -26.84 12.04
N GLN A 130 -8.43 -27.38 13.10
CA GLN A 130 -8.00 -27.10 14.48
C GLN A 130 -6.65 -27.79 14.78
N ALA A 131 -5.66 -26.99 15.21
CA ALA A 131 -4.46 -27.53 15.84
C ALA A 131 -4.81 -28.10 17.23
N VAL A 132 -4.26 -29.27 17.55
CA VAL A 132 -4.48 -29.97 18.82
C VAL A 132 -3.16 -30.44 19.41
N THR A 133 -3.01 -30.32 20.72
CA THR A 133 -1.86 -30.86 21.45
C THR A 133 -2.14 -32.26 21.99
N CYS A 134 -1.08 -33.03 22.21
CA CYS A 134 -1.13 -34.33 22.85
C CYS A 134 -1.95 -34.28 24.15
N GLY A 135 -2.88 -35.22 24.33
CA GLY A 135 -3.75 -35.26 25.51
C GLY A 135 -4.94 -34.30 25.50
N GLN A 136 -5.05 -33.40 24.51
CA GLN A 136 -6.23 -32.53 24.35
C GLN A 136 -7.48 -33.37 24.06
N LEU A 137 -8.62 -32.99 24.65
CA LEU A 137 -9.91 -33.64 24.40
C LEU A 137 -10.34 -33.46 22.93
N VAL A 138 -10.62 -34.56 22.24
CA VAL A 138 -11.16 -34.56 20.86
C VAL A 138 -12.60 -35.06 20.80
N GLY A 139 -13.06 -35.80 21.82
CA GLY A 139 -14.47 -36.15 21.97
C GLY A 139 -14.73 -37.28 22.96
N TYR A 140 -15.82 -38.02 22.74
CA TYR A 140 -16.29 -39.09 23.63
C TYR A 140 -16.59 -40.37 22.87
N SER A 141 -16.08 -41.50 23.38
CA SER A 141 -16.30 -42.84 22.81
C SER A 141 -17.78 -43.21 22.76
N GLY A 142 -18.14 -44.10 21.83
CA GLY A 142 -19.50 -44.59 21.65
C GLY A 142 -19.48 -46.01 21.10
N SER A 143 -20.44 -46.31 20.22
CA SER A 143 -20.52 -47.56 19.48
C SER A 143 -21.09 -47.33 18.06
N SER A 144 -20.88 -46.14 17.50
CA SER A 144 -21.45 -45.72 16.20
C SER A 144 -20.78 -46.43 15.01
N GLY A 145 -21.44 -46.48 13.85
CA GLY A 145 -20.90 -47.16 12.66
C GLY A 145 -20.85 -48.69 12.80
N SER A 146 -19.89 -49.33 12.14
CA SER A 146 -19.72 -50.79 12.10
C SER A 146 -19.01 -51.31 13.36
N SER A 147 -19.70 -51.24 14.50
CA SER A 147 -19.21 -51.68 15.79
C SER A 147 -20.15 -52.72 16.43
N THR A 148 -19.59 -53.75 17.06
CA THR A 148 -20.35 -54.76 17.83
C THR A 148 -20.62 -54.35 19.27
N GLY A 149 -20.04 -53.26 19.76
CA GLY A 149 -20.21 -52.75 21.11
C GLY A 149 -19.21 -51.66 21.49
N PRO A 150 -19.36 -51.00 22.64
CA PRO A 150 -18.58 -49.82 22.99
C PRO A 150 -17.06 -50.07 23.04
N HIS A 151 -16.33 -49.35 22.19
CA HIS A 151 -14.87 -49.36 22.12
C HIS A 151 -14.38 -48.10 21.39
N LEU A 152 -13.07 -47.84 21.47
CA LEU A 152 -12.37 -46.94 20.56
C LEU A 152 -11.54 -47.78 19.60
N HIS A 153 -11.79 -47.65 18.31
CA HIS A 153 -10.86 -48.11 17.28
C HIS A 153 -9.91 -46.96 16.93
N LEU A 154 -8.62 -47.19 17.15
CA LEU A 154 -7.52 -46.32 16.74
C LEU A 154 -6.87 -46.92 15.50
N GLY A 155 -6.81 -46.17 14.41
CA GLY A 155 -5.96 -46.51 13.29
C GLY A 155 -4.81 -45.52 13.13
N PHE A 156 -3.73 -45.98 12.50
CA PHE A 156 -2.52 -45.21 12.28
C PHE A 156 -1.97 -45.46 10.86
N SER A 157 -1.26 -44.47 10.33
CA SER A 157 -0.64 -44.58 9.01
C SER A 157 0.62 -43.74 8.89
N VAL A 158 1.57 -44.26 8.10
CA VAL A 158 2.87 -43.65 7.81
C VAL A 158 2.94 -43.45 6.30
N GLY A 159 3.12 -42.21 5.82
CA GLY A 159 3.13 -41.92 4.38
C GLY A 159 1.85 -42.34 3.64
N GLY A 160 0.71 -42.36 4.35
CA GLY A 160 -0.59 -42.82 3.82
C GLY A 160 -0.81 -44.33 3.82
N VAL A 161 0.18 -45.14 4.21
CA VAL A 161 0.05 -46.60 4.34
C VAL A 161 -0.43 -46.94 5.74
N ARG A 162 -1.51 -47.73 5.88
CA ARG A 162 -1.99 -48.20 7.19
C ARG A 162 -0.91 -49.04 7.88
N THR A 163 -0.62 -48.71 9.13
CA THR A 163 0.50 -49.28 9.90
C THR A 163 0.02 -49.58 11.32
N ASP A 164 0.40 -50.72 11.87
CA ASP A 164 0.19 -51.03 13.28
C ASP A 164 1.14 -50.18 14.14
N PRO A 165 0.68 -49.40 15.14
CA PRO A 165 1.58 -48.63 15.99
C PRO A 165 2.44 -49.50 16.94
N PHE A 166 2.16 -50.80 17.11
CA PHE A 166 2.91 -51.72 17.97
C PHE A 166 4.10 -52.38 17.24
N ALA A 167 5.24 -52.46 17.93
CA ALA A 167 6.41 -53.22 17.47
C ALA A 167 6.39 -54.66 17.94
N GLY A 168 6.84 -55.56 17.07
CA GLY A 168 6.98 -56.99 17.35
C GLY A 168 7.40 -57.78 16.12
N ALA A 169 7.58 -59.10 16.28
CA ALA A 169 8.21 -59.97 15.28
C ALA A 169 7.43 -60.14 13.97
N CYS A 170 6.14 -59.79 13.94
CA CYS A 170 5.31 -59.80 12.73
C CYS A 170 4.83 -58.38 12.33
N SER A 171 5.42 -57.34 12.95
CA SER A 171 5.23 -55.92 12.66
C SER A 171 6.61 -55.27 12.42
N GLN A 172 6.75 -53.95 12.58
CA GLN A 172 8.06 -53.29 12.57
C GLN A 172 8.86 -53.46 13.88
N ASP A 173 10.18 -53.20 13.82
CA ASP A 173 11.09 -53.24 14.98
C ASP A 173 10.88 -52.10 16.00
N THR A 174 10.33 -50.96 15.58
CA THR A 174 10.23 -49.73 16.41
C THR A 174 8.79 -49.38 16.74
N SER A 175 8.51 -49.17 18.03
CA SER A 175 7.20 -48.79 18.55
C SER A 175 6.87 -47.36 18.16
N TYR A 176 5.65 -47.11 17.67
CA TYR A 176 5.10 -45.76 17.57
C TYR A 176 4.48 -45.29 18.89
N TRP A 177 4.34 -46.14 19.90
CA TRP A 177 3.97 -45.71 21.26
C TRP A 177 5.20 -45.26 22.05
N ILE A 178 5.04 -44.21 22.87
CA ILE A 178 6.03 -43.74 23.86
C ILE A 178 6.50 -44.89 24.76
N SER A 179 5.55 -45.70 25.19
CA SER A 179 5.80 -47.04 25.74
C SER A 179 4.58 -47.89 25.39
N GLN A 180 4.78 -49.00 24.67
CA GLN A 180 3.67 -49.82 24.18
C GLN A 180 3.06 -50.74 25.26
N GLY A 181 3.82 -51.07 26.32
CA GLY A 181 3.42 -52.07 27.32
C GLY A 181 3.70 -53.52 26.89
N THR A 182 3.09 -54.49 27.58
CA THR A 182 3.43 -55.93 27.44
C THR A 182 2.37 -56.76 26.70
N TYR A 183 2.80 -57.56 25.73
CA TYR A 183 2.01 -58.64 25.11
C TYR A 183 1.43 -59.60 26.19
N PRO A 184 0.23 -60.21 26.03
CA PRO A 184 -0.66 -60.27 24.86
C PRO A 184 -1.61 -59.10 24.67
N ARG A 185 -1.94 -58.38 25.75
CA ARG A 185 -2.91 -57.26 25.72
C ARG A 185 -2.20 -56.01 26.21
N PRO A 186 -1.35 -55.40 25.38
CA PRO A 186 -0.53 -54.28 25.79
C PRO A 186 -1.39 -53.10 26.24
N ILE A 187 -0.85 -52.36 27.20
CA ILE A 187 -1.42 -51.14 27.76
C ILE A 187 -0.38 -50.05 27.51
N PRO A 188 -0.56 -49.21 26.48
CA PRO A 188 0.39 -48.13 26.21
C PRO A 188 0.34 -47.06 27.31
N SER A 189 1.44 -46.30 27.45
CA SER A 189 1.52 -45.14 28.36
C SER A 189 0.51 -44.06 27.95
N ASP A 190 -0.07 -43.38 28.91
CA ASP A 190 -0.91 -42.19 28.73
C ASP A 190 -0.17 -40.86 28.96
N GLU A 191 1.15 -40.89 29.15
CA GLU A 191 2.02 -39.71 29.18
C GLU A 191 2.19 -39.11 27.77
N CYS A 192 2.37 -37.79 27.68
CA CYS A 192 2.79 -37.11 26.45
C CYS A 192 4.31 -36.94 26.40
N GLN A 193 4.94 -37.38 25.31
CA GLN A 193 6.34 -37.04 25.03
C GLN A 193 6.38 -35.73 24.25
N TYR A 194 6.56 -34.63 24.96
CA TYR A 194 6.98 -33.38 24.35
C TYR A 194 8.45 -33.53 23.94
N ALA A 195 8.77 -33.33 22.66
CA ALA A 195 10.14 -33.43 22.15
C ALA A 195 11.14 -32.45 22.81
N CYS A 196 10.62 -31.48 23.57
CA CYS A 196 11.33 -30.40 24.25
C CYS A 196 11.79 -30.71 25.68
N ALA A 197 11.68 -31.96 26.12
CA ALA A 197 11.87 -32.34 27.52
C ALA A 197 13.35 -32.37 28.00
N VAL A 198 14.12 -31.28 27.80
CA VAL A 198 15.03 -30.72 28.84
C VAL A 198 15.35 -29.22 28.63
N GLU A 199 15.41 -28.69 27.39
CA GLU A 199 16.05 -27.39 27.09
C GLU A 199 15.24 -26.40 26.22
N GLY A 200 13.94 -26.64 25.98
CA GLY A 200 13.10 -25.73 25.17
C GLY A 200 12.65 -24.44 25.88
N GLU A 201 12.64 -23.31 25.16
CA GLU A 201 12.10 -22.01 25.63
C GLU A 201 10.55 -21.98 25.70
N CYS A 202 9.90 -22.96 25.05
CA CYS A 202 8.45 -23.14 25.04
C CYS A 202 8.08 -24.59 24.67
N THR A 203 6.84 -25.00 24.93
CA THR A 203 6.32 -26.29 24.43
C THR A 203 5.74 -26.12 23.01
N PRO A 204 5.88 -27.10 22.10
CA PRO A 204 5.39 -26.96 20.73
C PRO A 204 3.91 -26.60 20.70
N TRP A 205 3.52 -25.76 19.74
CA TRP A 205 2.15 -25.23 19.59
C TRP A 205 1.64 -24.35 20.73
N GLN A 206 2.41 -24.13 21.80
CA GLN A 206 2.09 -23.12 22.80
C GLN A 206 1.97 -21.76 22.11
N THR A 207 0.86 -21.07 22.32
CA THR A 207 0.67 -19.69 21.88
C THR A 207 0.98 -18.73 23.01
N GLN A 208 1.71 -17.66 22.70
CA GLN A 208 1.84 -16.51 23.59
C GLN A 208 1.21 -15.30 22.91
N THR A 209 0.42 -14.55 23.65
CA THR A 209 -0.16 -13.27 23.24
C THR A 209 0.41 -12.18 24.14
N GLN A 210 0.66 -11.00 23.58
CA GLN A 210 0.96 -9.79 24.35
C GLN A 210 0.26 -8.58 23.71
N ASP A 211 0.11 -7.54 24.51
CA ASP A 211 -0.44 -6.27 24.04
C ASP A 211 0.56 -5.56 23.11
N CYS A 212 0.00 -4.78 22.18
CA CYS A 212 0.72 -3.79 21.38
C CYS A 212 0.31 -2.40 21.85
N CYS A 213 1.27 -1.61 22.35
CA CYS A 213 1.03 -0.30 22.97
C CYS A 213 -0.29 -0.30 23.79
N ASP A 214 -1.21 0.61 23.47
CA ASP A 214 -2.56 0.73 24.02
C ASP A 214 -3.63 0.20 23.04
N CYS A 215 -3.23 -0.50 21.98
CA CYS A 215 -3.99 -0.62 20.73
C CYS A 215 -3.85 -2.01 20.06
N GLY A 216 -4.39 -3.04 20.73
CA GLY A 216 -4.52 -4.38 20.20
C GLY A 216 -3.49 -5.37 20.73
N THR A 217 -3.34 -6.51 20.05
CA THR A 217 -2.45 -7.59 20.48
C THR A 217 -1.68 -8.19 19.30
N GLN A 218 -0.56 -8.82 19.62
CA GLN A 218 0.17 -9.71 18.73
C GLN A 218 0.31 -11.10 19.35
N THR A 219 0.33 -12.14 18.52
CA THR A 219 0.46 -13.54 18.95
C THR A 219 1.63 -14.21 18.24
N ARG A 220 2.33 -15.09 18.95
CA ARG A 220 3.33 -16.00 18.39
C ARG A 220 3.08 -17.43 18.85
N THR A 221 3.48 -18.39 18.03
CA THR A 221 3.35 -19.83 18.32
C THR A 221 4.74 -20.45 18.44
N CYS A 222 4.91 -21.34 19.40
CA CYS A 222 6.12 -22.13 19.58
C CYS A 222 6.25 -23.19 18.47
N SER A 223 7.43 -23.28 17.85
CA SER A 223 7.74 -24.28 16.84
C SER A 223 8.01 -25.66 17.43
N THR A 224 8.14 -26.65 16.55
CA THR A 224 8.55 -28.02 16.88
C THR A 224 9.96 -28.12 17.47
N ASP A 225 10.81 -27.14 17.16
CA ASP A 225 12.18 -27.03 17.69
C ASP A 225 12.21 -26.34 19.07
N CYS A 226 11.04 -26.17 19.71
CA CYS A 226 10.90 -25.56 21.04
C CYS A 226 11.31 -24.08 21.10
N LEU A 227 11.26 -23.39 19.95
CA LEU A 227 11.60 -21.99 19.79
C LEU A 227 10.36 -21.17 19.44
N TRP A 228 10.27 -19.98 20.02
CA TRP A 228 9.21 -19.03 19.69
C TRP A 228 9.32 -18.56 18.23
N GLY A 229 8.21 -18.67 17.49
CA GLY A 229 8.07 -18.02 16.18
C GLY A 229 8.11 -16.49 16.28
N GLN A 230 8.15 -15.84 15.11
CA GLN A 230 7.96 -14.39 15.02
C GLN A 230 6.57 -13.99 15.55
N TRP A 231 6.47 -12.78 16.09
CA TRP A 231 5.17 -12.18 16.40
C TRP A 231 4.39 -11.90 15.11
N SER A 232 3.07 -12.11 15.17
CA SER A 232 2.16 -11.60 14.15
C SER A 232 2.25 -10.07 14.07
N PRO A 233 1.83 -9.44 12.95
CA PRO A 233 1.50 -8.02 12.98
C PRO A 233 0.53 -7.71 14.12
N CYS A 234 0.69 -6.55 14.76
CA CYS A 234 -0.24 -6.07 15.77
C CYS A 234 -1.61 -5.82 15.14
N ALA A 235 -2.66 -6.38 15.75
CA ALA A 235 -4.03 -6.20 15.31
C ALA A 235 -4.94 -5.87 16.50
N GLY A 236 -5.78 -4.85 16.33
CA GLY A 236 -6.76 -4.42 17.31
C GLY A 236 -7.80 -3.48 16.69
N PRO A 237 -9.01 -3.38 17.27
CA PRO A 237 -9.97 -2.35 16.90
C PRO A 237 -9.48 -0.98 17.36
N ASP A 238 -9.82 0.08 16.62
CA ASP A 238 -9.57 1.46 17.05
C ASP A 238 -10.24 1.76 18.40
N PRO A 239 -9.57 2.47 19.33
CA PRO A 239 -10.23 3.07 20.50
C PRO A 239 -11.44 3.89 20.06
N ASP A 240 -12.59 3.65 20.72
CA ASP A 240 -13.90 4.26 20.40
C ASP A 240 -14.32 4.18 18.91
N GLY A 241 -13.77 3.21 18.14
CA GLY A 241 -14.01 3.08 16.70
C GLY A 241 -13.35 4.17 15.84
N GLY A 242 -12.37 4.88 16.40
CA GLY A 242 -11.67 6.01 15.79
C GLY A 242 -12.56 7.24 15.61
N GLN A 243 -13.43 7.50 16.59
CA GLN A 243 -14.24 8.71 16.66
C GLN A 243 -13.50 9.90 17.28
N THR A 244 -12.46 9.65 18.09
CA THR A 244 -11.69 10.69 18.79
C THR A 244 -10.94 11.57 17.80
N ALA A 245 -11.24 12.86 17.81
CA ALA A 245 -10.54 13.88 17.04
C ALA A 245 -9.14 14.13 17.60
N CYS A 246 -8.18 14.38 16.71
CA CYS A 246 -6.81 14.72 17.04
C CYS A 246 -6.24 15.71 16.03
N ASP A 247 -5.14 16.34 16.41
CA ASP A 247 -4.32 17.17 15.55
C ASP A 247 -3.14 16.33 15.05
N THR A 248 -2.93 16.28 13.73
CA THR A 248 -1.81 15.55 13.11
C THR A 248 -0.46 16.27 13.30
N GLY A 249 -0.48 17.57 13.61
CA GLY A 249 0.68 18.45 13.58
C GLY A 249 1.11 18.90 12.18
N GLU A 250 0.31 18.58 11.15
CA GLU A 250 0.49 19.03 9.76
C GLU A 250 -0.09 20.46 9.57
N GLY A 251 -0.02 21.02 8.35
CA GLY A 251 -0.57 22.34 8.04
C GLY A 251 -2.09 22.45 8.28
N SER A 252 -2.63 23.67 8.32
CA SER A 252 -3.99 23.93 8.80
C SER A 252 -5.11 23.18 8.06
N HIS A 253 -4.90 22.79 6.80
CA HIS A 253 -5.84 21.97 6.03
C HIS A 253 -5.76 20.47 6.43
N CYS A 254 -4.57 19.98 6.73
CA CYS A 254 -4.29 18.57 7.02
C CYS A 254 -4.23 18.23 8.52
N ALA A 255 -4.28 19.26 9.37
CA ALA A 255 -4.29 19.15 10.83
C ALA A 255 -5.42 18.27 11.39
N GLU A 256 -6.63 18.26 10.78
CA GLU A 256 -7.72 17.45 11.32
C GLU A 256 -7.54 15.95 11.05
N GLY A 257 -7.31 15.19 12.12
CA GLY A 257 -7.25 13.74 12.09
C GLY A 257 -8.26 13.06 13.02
N ARG A 258 -8.24 11.73 12.97
CA ARG A 258 -8.85 10.84 13.96
C ARG A 258 -7.80 9.88 14.51
N LEU A 259 -7.88 9.58 15.80
CA LEU A 259 -7.02 8.56 16.41
C LEU A 259 -7.41 7.18 15.86
N ARG A 260 -6.40 6.44 15.39
CA ARG A 260 -6.53 5.12 14.78
C ARG A 260 -5.41 4.20 15.28
N CYS A 261 -5.68 2.91 15.31
CA CYS A 261 -4.67 1.88 15.50
C CYS A 261 -3.78 1.79 14.25
N ARG A 262 -2.52 2.24 14.34
CA ARG A 262 -1.50 2.00 13.31
C ARG A 262 -0.36 1.20 13.91
N GLU A 263 -0.07 0.05 13.30
CA GLU A 263 1.00 -0.87 13.75
C GLU A 263 0.90 -1.28 15.23
N GLY A 264 -0.33 -1.24 15.78
CA GLY A 264 -0.62 -1.58 17.16
C GLY A 264 -0.49 -0.43 18.16
N CYS A 265 -0.28 0.81 17.72
CA CYS A 265 -0.20 1.98 18.60
C CYS A 265 -1.19 3.06 18.14
N GLU A 266 -1.64 3.89 19.07
CA GLU A 266 -2.57 4.98 18.76
C GLU A 266 -1.83 6.07 17.98
N ALA A 267 -2.30 6.36 16.77
CA ALA A 267 -1.73 7.37 15.88
C ALA A 267 -2.82 8.30 15.38
N CYS A 268 -2.53 9.60 15.31
CA CYS A 268 -3.41 10.53 14.62
C CYS A 268 -3.28 10.32 13.10
N VAL A 269 -4.38 9.96 12.45
CA VAL A 269 -4.45 9.76 10.99
C VAL A 269 -5.34 10.85 10.41
N ARG A 270 -4.80 11.60 9.45
CA ARG A 270 -5.50 12.67 8.72
C ARG A 270 -6.83 12.21 8.14
N LEU A 271 -7.81 13.12 8.10
CA LEU A 271 -9.12 12.86 7.48
C LEU A 271 -9.18 13.21 5.98
N LEU A 272 -8.31 14.11 5.53
CA LEU A 272 -8.24 14.58 4.15
C LEU A 272 -7.02 13.99 3.46
N GLU A 273 -7.16 13.69 2.17
CA GLU A 273 -6.04 13.29 1.32
C GLU A 273 -5.48 14.53 0.59
N PRO A 274 -4.15 14.61 0.37
CA PRO A 274 -3.50 15.67 -0.38
C PRO A 274 -4.14 15.94 -1.73
N LEU A 275 -4.34 17.22 -2.00
CA LEU A 275 -4.81 17.74 -3.27
C LEU A 275 -3.73 18.63 -3.90
N PRO A 276 -3.78 18.88 -5.22
CA PRO A 276 -2.94 19.92 -5.81
C PRO A 276 -3.30 21.29 -5.25
N GLU A 277 -2.28 22.09 -4.92
CA GLU A 277 -2.42 23.46 -4.41
C GLU A 277 -3.33 24.35 -5.27
N LEU A 278 -4.13 25.15 -4.60
CA LEU A 278 -4.83 26.31 -5.12
C LEU A 278 -4.21 27.59 -4.57
N CYS A 279 -4.25 28.69 -5.32
CA CYS A 279 -3.78 29.97 -4.79
C CYS A 279 -4.79 30.55 -3.79
N ASN A 280 -4.67 30.21 -2.50
CA ASN A 280 -5.60 30.61 -1.44
C ASN A 280 -4.97 30.71 -0.02
N LEU A 281 -3.65 30.55 0.12
CA LEU A 281 -2.90 30.51 1.39
C LEU A 281 -3.12 29.25 2.26
N LEU A 282 -3.66 28.17 1.72
CA LEU A 282 -3.73 26.85 2.37
C LEU A 282 -2.59 25.94 1.88
N ASP A 283 -2.33 24.89 2.66
CA ASP A 283 -1.35 23.83 2.41
C ASP A 283 -2.17 22.57 2.12
N GLU A 284 -2.52 22.35 0.85
CA GLU A 284 -3.44 21.33 0.38
C GLU A 284 -2.74 20.04 -0.02
N ASP A 285 -1.45 20.10 -0.37
CA ASP A 285 -0.61 18.93 -0.59
C ASP A 285 -0.02 18.31 0.71
N CYS A 286 -0.16 19.03 1.83
CA CYS A 286 0.32 18.69 3.18
C CYS A 286 1.85 18.64 3.32
N ASP A 287 2.64 19.32 2.48
CA ASP A 287 4.11 19.39 2.64
C ASP A 287 4.58 20.37 3.73
N GLY A 288 3.67 21.21 4.24
CA GLY A 288 3.95 22.23 5.25
C GLY A 288 4.18 23.64 4.69
N VAL A 289 4.02 23.86 3.38
CA VAL A 289 4.33 25.12 2.69
C VAL A 289 3.20 25.54 1.72
N ALA A 290 2.25 26.32 2.22
CA ALA A 290 1.14 26.88 1.45
C ALA A 290 1.54 27.67 0.18
N ASP A 291 0.79 27.46 -0.90
CA ASP A 291 0.98 27.95 -2.27
C ASP A 291 2.36 27.55 -2.90
N ASN A 292 2.94 26.40 -2.51
CA ASN A 292 4.14 25.85 -3.15
C ASN A 292 3.83 25.37 -4.61
N GLY A 293 4.82 24.84 -5.33
CA GLY A 293 4.59 24.17 -6.63
C GLY A 293 4.11 25.02 -7.82
N PHE A 294 3.79 26.31 -7.61
CA PHE A 294 3.26 27.26 -8.61
C PHE A 294 1.82 26.95 -9.09
N PRO A 295 0.79 27.16 -8.24
CA PRO A 295 -0.59 26.91 -8.61
C PRO A 295 -1.02 27.72 -9.85
N GLN A 296 -1.71 27.04 -10.76
CA GLN A 296 -2.23 27.59 -12.01
C GLN A 296 -3.62 28.20 -11.84
N GLU A 297 -4.34 27.81 -10.80
CA GLU A 297 -5.72 28.20 -10.53
C GLU A 297 -5.84 28.99 -9.22
N MET A 298 -6.79 29.94 -9.18
CA MET A 298 -7.10 30.76 -8.01
C MET A 298 -8.12 30.03 -7.13
N GLY A 299 -7.86 29.96 -5.82
CA GLY A 299 -8.81 29.39 -4.86
C GLY A 299 -9.71 30.43 -4.20
N ASP A 300 -10.55 29.97 -3.27
CA ASP A 300 -11.42 30.79 -2.42
C ASP A 300 -11.02 30.53 -0.95
N PRO A 301 -10.62 31.53 -0.15
CA PRO A 301 -10.61 32.97 -0.45
C PRO A 301 -9.44 33.42 -1.32
N VAL A 302 -9.71 34.43 -2.16
CA VAL A 302 -8.68 35.10 -2.97
C VAL A 302 -7.64 35.77 -2.06
N PRO A 303 -6.33 35.52 -2.25
CA PRO A 303 -5.27 36.09 -1.40
C PRO A 303 -5.14 37.61 -1.55
N PRO A 304 -4.59 38.31 -0.54
CA PRO A 304 -4.48 39.77 -0.56
C PRO A 304 -3.58 40.30 -1.69
N TRP A 305 -2.43 39.66 -1.91
CA TRP A 305 -1.38 40.12 -2.82
C TRP A 305 -1.17 39.13 -3.98
N SER A 306 -2.01 39.24 -5.00
CA SER A 306 -1.94 38.44 -6.23
C SER A 306 -1.97 39.33 -7.47
N GLY A 307 -1.40 38.84 -8.58
CA GLY A 307 -1.44 39.55 -9.86
C GLY A 307 -0.83 38.75 -11.00
N ARG A 308 -1.30 39.00 -12.21
CA ARG A 308 -0.89 38.29 -13.44
C ARG A 308 -0.58 39.26 -14.57
N LEU A 309 0.18 38.82 -15.57
CA LEU A 309 0.17 39.47 -16.88
C LEU A 309 -0.90 38.81 -17.75
N THR A 310 -1.71 39.63 -18.41
CA THR A 310 -2.85 39.18 -19.23
C THR A 310 -2.60 39.31 -20.72
N GLU A 311 -1.80 40.30 -21.12
CA GLU A 311 -1.51 40.62 -22.51
C GLU A 311 -0.05 41.09 -22.60
N GLN A 312 0.57 40.90 -23.77
CA GLN A 312 1.92 41.37 -24.09
C GLN A 312 2.04 41.71 -25.57
N GLY A 313 2.98 42.60 -25.92
CA GLY A 313 3.27 42.93 -27.31
C GLY A 313 4.52 43.78 -27.50
N GLY A 314 4.97 43.89 -28.75
CA GLY A 314 6.17 44.63 -29.12
C GLY A 314 6.43 44.58 -30.63
N ALA A 315 7.54 45.16 -31.07
CA ALA A 315 8.00 45.02 -32.45
C ALA A 315 8.58 43.61 -32.67
N GLN A 316 8.18 42.92 -33.74
CA GLN A 316 8.72 41.60 -34.11
C GLN A 316 10.01 41.69 -34.96
N ALA A 317 10.22 42.85 -35.59
CA ALA A 317 11.36 43.11 -36.45
C ALA A 317 11.69 44.61 -36.45
N VAL A 318 12.99 44.95 -36.45
CA VAL A 318 13.49 46.32 -36.38
C VAL A 318 14.70 46.51 -37.28
N ARG A 319 15.01 47.76 -37.65
CA ARG A 319 16.22 48.10 -38.39
C ARG A 319 17.43 48.19 -37.42
N PRO A 320 18.66 47.90 -37.87
CA PRO A 320 19.86 48.16 -37.07
C PRO A 320 19.89 49.61 -36.56
N GLY A 321 20.18 49.80 -35.26
CA GLY A 321 20.15 51.11 -34.61
C GLY A 321 18.76 51.70 -34.33
N GLN A 322 17.66 50.98 -34.56
CA GLN A 322 16.30 51.47 -34.27
C GLN A 322 15.91 51.26 -32.80
N ALA A 323 15.39 52.32 -32.16
CA ALA A 323 14.68 52.22 -30.89
C ALA A 323 13.26 51.66 -31.07
N PHE A 324 12.80 50.82 -30.14
CA PHE A 324 11.44 50.29 -30.11
C PHE A 324 10.96 50.08 -28.66
N SER A 325 9.67 49.79 -28.51
CA SER A 325 9.09 49.43 -27.21
C SER A 325 8.44 48.05 -27.27
N ALA A 326 8.45 47.39 -26.12
CA ALA A 326 7.54 46.31 -25.79
C ALA A 326 6.67 46.72 -24.60
N TRP A 327 5.64 45.94 -24.33
CA TRP A 327 4.71 46.18 -23.24
C TRP A 327 4.09 44.86 -22.73
N ALA A 328 3.65 44.87 -21.49
CA ALA A 328 2.78 43.86 -20.90
C ALA A 328 1.67 44.52 -20.07
N VAL A 329 0.53 43.85 -19.88
CA VAL A 329 -0.56 44.35 -19.04
C VAL A 329 -0.61 43.56 -17.75
N PHE A 330 -0.29 44.22 -16.64
CA PHE A 330 -0.48 43.70 -15.29
C PHE A 330 -1.94 43.89 -14.86
N GLU A 331 -2.54 42.85 -14.28
CA GLU A 331 -3.86 42.87 -13.65
C GLU A 331 -3.70 42.52 -12.16
N ASN A 332 -4.30 43.31 -11.29
CA ASN A 332 -4.39 42.99 -9.87
C ASN A 332 -5.52 41.97 -9.65
N THR A 333 -5.15 40.73 -9.33
CA THR A 333 -6.08 39.63 -9.03
C THR A 333 -6.24 39.36 -7.54
N GLY A 334 -5.56 40.13 -6.67
CA GLY A 334 -5.70 40.05 -5.22
C GLY A 334 -6.83 40.92 -4.66
N THR A 335 -6.91 41.02 -3.33
CA THR A 335 -7.90 41.85 -2.63
C THR A 335 -7.34 43.17 -2.09
N GLU A 336 -6.02 43.36 -2.07
CA GLU A 336 -5.36 44.62 -1.68
C GLU A 336 -4.94 45.47 -2.89
N THR A 337 -4.71 46.77 -2.68
CA THR A 337 -4.25 47.69 -3.74
C THR A 337 -2.72 47.70 -3.83
N TRP A 338 -2.15 47.36 -4.99
CA TRP A 338 -0.71 47.45 -5.22
C TRP A 338 -0.27 48.91 -5.32
N PRO A 339 0.66 49.41 -4.49
CA PRO A 339 1.11 50.79 -4.56
C PRO A 339 2.12 51.02 -5.69
N VAL A 340 2.31 52.29 -6.08
CA VAL A 340 3.42 52.74 -6.96
C VAL A 340 4.75 52.12 -6.50
N GLY A 341 5.51 51.56 -7.44
CA GLY A 341 6.80 50.91 -7.16
C GLY A 341 6.73 49.42 -6.84
N ALA A 342 5.58 48.93 -6.37
CA ALA A 342 5.50 47.63 -5.68
C ALA A 342 5.75 46.40 -6.57
N VAL A 343 5.42 46.50 -7.86
CA VAL A 343 5.63 45.44 -8.85
C VAL A 343 6.47 45.99 -10.00
N ARG A 344 7.44 45.18 -10.45
CA ARG A 344 8.39 45.53 -11.50
C ARG A 344 8.69 44.34 -12.41
N LEU A 345 9.06 44.63 -13.66
CA LEU A 345 9.57 43.65 -14.61
C LEU A 345 11.10 43.69 -14.59
N GLU A 346 11.74 42.57 -14.26
CA GLU A 346 13.19 42.39 -14.26
C GLU A 346 13.62 41.42 -15.36
N LEU A 347 14.81 41.61 -15.94
CA LEU A 347 15.43 40.57 -16.76
C LEU A 347 15.76 39.33 -15.91
N THR A 348 15.60 38.13 -16.48
CA THR A 348 16.14 36.94 -15.84
C THR A 348 17.68 36.98 -15.85
N PRO A 349 18.37 36.43 -14.83
CA PRO A 349 19.84 36.45 -14.78
C PRO A 349 20.53 35.83 -16.00
N GLU A 350 19.86 34.88 -16.66
CA GLU A 350 20.32 34.18 -17.85
C GLU A 350 20.24 35.05 -19.11
N THR A 351 19.17 35.83 -19.27
CA THR A 351 19.01 36.75 -20.41
C THR A 351 19.76 38.06 -20.22
N ALA A 352 19.95 38.53 -18.99
CA ALA A 352 20.64 39.79 -18.67
C ALA A 352 22.03 39.93 -19.31
N ILE A 353 22.77 38.82 -19.49
CA ILE A 353 24.09 38.80 -20.13
C ILE A 353 24.00 38.93 -21.66
N LEU A 354 22.95 38.39 -22.27
CA LEU A 354 22.78 38.30 -23.73
C LEU A 354 22.15 39.56 -24.34
N VAL A 355 21.32 40.28 -23.57
CA VAL A 355 20.54 41.42 -24.07
C VAL A 355 21.22 42.78 -23.95
N VAL A 356 22.42 42.86 -23.34
CA VAL A 356 23.19 44.10 -23.19
C VAL A 356 23.33 44.93 -24.49
N PRO A 357 23.54 44.34 -25.68
CA PRO A 357 23.62 45.10 -26.94
C PRO A 357 22.30 45.75 -27.38
N TRP A 358 21.18 45.31 -26.81
CA TRP A 358 19.80 45.64 -27.22
C TRP A 358 19.07 46.61 -26.29
N ILE A 359 19.70 47.04 -25.19
CA ILE A 359 19.07 47.86 -24.14
C ILE A 359 19.79 49.20 -24.00
N SER A 360 19.04 50.26 -23.64
CA SER A 360 19.63 51.58 -23.40
C SER A 360 20.28 51.65 -22.02
N GLU A 361 21.32 52.50 -21.89
CA GLU A 361 22.09 52.70 -20.64
C GLU A 361 21.21 52.95 -19.40
N THR A 362 20.02 53.54 -19.58
CA THR A 362 19.08 53.91 -18.52
C THR A 362 18.53 52.74 -17.67
N TRP A 363 18.55 51.50 -18.18
CA TRP A 363 18.06 50.33 -17.41
C TRP A 363 18.98 49.10 -17.44
N ALA A 364 20.05 49.15 -18.25
CA ALA A 364 21.12 48.16 -18.20
C ALA A 364 21.77 48.05 -16.80
N ASP A 365 21.91 49.17 -16.09
CA ASP A 365 22.53 49.23 -14.76
C ASP A 365 21.62 48.73 -13.62
N SER A 366 20.30 48.64 -13.84
CA SER A 366 19.32 48.21 -12.83
C SER A 366 18.76 46.82 -13.07
N GLY A 367 18.74 46.35 -14.32
CA GLY A 367 18.05 45.12 -14.72
C GLY A 367 16.50 45.22 -14.68
N VAL A 368 15.95 46.39 -14.36
CA VAL A 368 14.50 46.65 -14.22
C VAL A 368 13.99 47.36 -15.47
N ALA A 369 13.17 46.69 -16.26
CA ALA A 369 12.64 47.22 -17.53
C ALA A 369 11.44 48.16 -17.33
N ALA A 370 10.55 47.83 -16.40
CA ALA A 370 9.36 48.62 -16.06
C ALA A 370 8.99 48.45 -14.59
N VAL A 371 8.21 49.40 -14.05
CA VAL A 371 7.69 49.43 -12.68
C VAL A 371 6.28 50.01 -12.68
N LEU A 372 5.46 49.67 -11.68
CA LEU A 372 4.18 50.35 -11.46
C LEU A 372 4.36 51.85 -11.24
N GLU A 373 3.87 52.67 -12.17
CA GLU A 373 3.87 54.14 -12.08
C GLU A 373 2.65 54.71 -11.34
N THR A 374 1.60 53.90 -11.16
CA THR A 374 0.35 54.23 -10.46
C THR A 374 -0.05 53.11 -9.51
N ASP A 375 -0.81 53.43 -8.47
CA ASP A 375 -1.49 52.43 -7.66
C ASP A 375 -2.47 51.61 -8.53
N VAL A 376 -2.66 50.32 -8.23
CA VAL A 376 -3.55 49.41 -8.98
C VAL A 376 -4.52 48.73 -8.01
N ALA A 377 -5.79 49.13 -8.03
CA ALA A 377 -6.83 48.56 -7.18
C ALA A 377 -7.22 47.13 -7.64
N PRO A 378 -7.87 46.32 -6.79
CA PRO A 378 -8.38 45.01 -7.16
C PRO A 378 -9.23 45.03 -8.44
N GLY A 379 -8.88 44.19 -9.42
CA GLY A 379 -9.53 44.12 -10.74
C GLY A 379 -9.08 45.18 -11.75
N ASP A 380 -8.27 46.18 -11.37
CA ASP A 380 -7.70 47.13 -12.32
C ASP A 380 -6.54 46.52 -13.13
N ARG A 381 -6.33 47.09 -14.32
CA ARG A 381 -5.29 46.70 -15.28
C ARG A 381 -4.43 47.90 -15.64
N VAL A 382 -3.11 47.70 -15.71
CA VAL A 382 -2.14 48.75 -16.05
C VAL A 382 -1.12 48.27 -17.07
N LEU A 383 -0.71 49.18 -17.96
CA LEU A 383 0.30 48.91 -18.99
C LEU A 383 1.70 49.15 -18.44
N LEU A 384 2.52 48.09 -18.40
CA LEU A 384 3.96 48.16 -18.17
C LEU A 384 4.67 48.27 -19.52
N GLN A 385 5.07 49.47 -19.91
CA GLN A 385 5.79 49.73 -21.18
C GLN A 385 7.28 49.91 -20.93
N PHE A 386 8.12 49.31 -21.78
CA PHE A 386 9.58 49.33 -21.67
C PHE A 386 10.26 49.44 -23.04
N GLY A 387 11.51 49.95 -23.03
CA GLY A 387 12.23 50.37 -24.24
C GLY A 387 13.48 49.55 -24.54
N PHE A 388 13.69 49.25 -25.82
CA PHE A 388 14.87 48.59 -26.37
C PHE A 388 15.48 49.44 -27.48
N GLN A 389 16.76 49.19 -27.75
CA GLN A 389 17.58 49.89 -28.72
C GLN A 389 18.35 48.85 -29.54
N ALA A 390 17.94 48.60 -30.79
CA ALA A 390 18.59 47.60 -31.62
C ALA A 390 20.08 47.92 -31.85
N PRO A 391 20.98 46.91 -31.84
CA PRO A 391 22.39 47.09 -32.16
C PRO A 391 22.58 47.74 -33.54
N VAL A 392 23.63 48.54 -33.68
CA VAL A 392 24.04 49.11 -34.98
C VAL A 392 24.80 48.07 -35.82
N THR A 393 25.36 47.04 -35.16
CA THR A 393 26.14 45.94 -35.76
C THR A 393 25.76 44.62 -35.10
N GLY A 394 25.58 43.57 -35.91
CA GLY A 394 25.12 42.25 -35.47
C GLY A 394 23.79 41.88 -36.14
N THR A 395 23.55 40.58 -36.29
CA THR A 395 22.33 40.03 -36.91
C THR A 395 21.54 39.13 -35.96
N ASP A 396 22.11 38.80 -34.80
CA ASP A 396 21.54 37.85 -33.85
C ASP A 396 20.22 38.41 -33.30
N PRO A 397 19.13 37.62 -33.29
CA PRO A 397 17.84 38.09 -32.81
C PRO A 397 17.89 38.38 -31.32
N LEU A 398 17.13 39.37 -30.87
CA LEU A 398 16.81 39.52 -29.46
C LEU A 398 15.92 38.36 -29.05
N VAL A 399 16.29 37.68 -27.97
CA VAL A 399 15.39 36.87 -27.14
C VAL A 399 15.61 37.34 -25.71
N ALA A 400 14.65 38.07 -25.16
CA ALA A 400 14.68 38.55 -23.79
C ALA A 400 13.47 38.01 -23.04
N ASP A 401 13.71 37.41 -21.87
CA ASP A 401 12.68 36.90 -20.97
C ASP A 401 12.69 37.75 -19.71
N LEU A 402 11.57 38.42 -19.43
CA LEU A 402 11.41 39.28 -18.26
C LEU A 402 10.47 38.65 -17.26
N ARG A 403 10.88 38.57 -15.99
CA ARG A 403 10.06 38.07 -14.87
C ARG A 403 9.36 39.21 -14.15
N LEU A 404 8.17 38.93 -13.63
CA LEU A 404 7.45 39.83 -12.73
C LEU A 404 7.95 39.65 -11.29
N VAL A 405 8.27 40.74 -10.60
CA VAL A 405 8.82 40.72 -9.24
C VAL A 405 8.10 41.74 -8.36
N ALA A 406 7.59 41.31 -7.21
CA ALA A 406 7.04 42.19 -6.18
C ALA A 406 8.13 42.64 -5.18
N ASP A 407 7.87 43.69 -4.42
CA ASP A 407 8.76 44.25 -3.40
C ASP A 407 8.28 43.99 -1.96
N SER A 408 8.70 44.84 -1.02
CA SER A 408 8.31 44.82 0.40
C SER A 408 6.80 44.83 0.69
N SER A 409 5.94 45.06 -0.30
CA SER A 409 4.48 44.95 -0.19
C SER A 409 4.01 43.51 0.07
N GLY A 410 4.81 42.51 -0.33
CA GLY A 410 4.56 41.08 -0.15
C GLY A 410 5.08 40.28 -1.35
N PRO A 411 5.34 38.96 -1.20
CA PRO A 411 5.63 38.13 -2.37
C PRO A 411 4.43 38.12 -3.32
N LEU A 412 4.69 38.14 -4.63
CA LEU A 412 3.65 37.95 -5.65
C LEU A 412 3.08 36.53 -5.51
N ARG A 413 1.87 36.39 -4.95
CA ARG A 413 1.21 35.08 -4.79
C ARG A 413 0.33 34.79 -5.99
N CYS A 414 0.93 34.05 -6.93
CA CYS A 414 0.28 33.44 -8.10
C CYS A 414 -0.55 34.41 -8.99
N PRO A 415 -1.10 33.94 -10.13
CA PRO A 415 -0.76 32.69 -10.84
C PRO A 415 0.66 32.71 -11.43
N HIS A 416 1.28 31.53 -11.52
CA HIS A 416 2.58 31.18 -12.12
C HIS A 416 3.67 32.29 -12.25
N PRO A 417 4.79 32.25 -11.50
CA PRO A 417 5.81 33.30 -11.52
C PRO A 417 6.69 33.36 -12.78
N GLN A 418 6.68 32.35 -13.66
CA GLN A 418 7.18 32.55 -15.04
C GLN A 418 6.08 33.20 -15.90
N VAL A 419 5.67 34.42 -15.53
CA VAL A 419 5.03 35.32 -16.50
C VAL A 419 6.15 35.98 -17.31
N GLU A 420 6.86 35.14 -18.08
CA GLU A 420 7.98 35.55 -18.91
C GLU A 420 7.48 36.36 -20.09
N VAL A 421 7.74 37.67 -20.06
CA VAL A 421 7.49 38.51 -21.23
C VAL A 421 8.59 38.23 -22.24
N ARG A 422 8.36 37.29 -23.15
CA ARG A 422 9.31 36.94 -24.21
C ARG A 422 9.26 37.97 -25.33
N VAL A 423 10.36 38.69 -25.50
CA VAL A 423 10.58 39.65 -26.58
C VAL A 423 11.49 39.02 -27.63
N GLU A 424 10.89 38.52 -28.71
CA GLU A 424 11.59 38.00 -29.89
C GLU A 424 11.62 39.06 -31.02
N VAL A 425 12.82 39.55 -31.37
CA VAL A 425 12.99 40.60 -32.40
C VAL A 425 14.14 40.28 -33.33
N SER A 426 13.84 40.26 -34.63
CA SER A 426 14.85 40.11 -35.68
C SER A 426 15.35 41.46 -36.21
N THR A 427 16.61 41.52 -36.65
CA THR A 427 17.11 42.67 -37.42
C THR A 427 16.80 42.48 -38.90
N ILE A 428 16.11 43.45 -39.51
CA ILE A 428 15.82 43.39 -40.96
C ILE A 428 17.06 43.87 -41.73
N LEU A 429 17.76 42.93 -42.36
CA LEU A 429 18.65 43.22 -43.48
C LEU A 429 17.84 43.09 -44.78
N ASP A 430 17.52 44.24 -45.37
CA ASP A 430 16.88 44.44 -46.69
C ASP A 430 15.57 43.66 -46.96
N ALA A 431 14.45 44.17 -46.44
CA ALA A 431 13.11 43.87 -46.96
C ALA A 431 12.20 45.12 -46.95
N PRO A 432 11.38 45.36 -48.00
CA PRO A 432 10.42 46.45 -48.04
C PRO A 432 9.18 46.16 -47.19
N ASP A 433 8.49 47.23 -46.75
CA ASP A 433 7.42 47.21 -45.75
C ASP A 433 6.36 46.10 -45.95
N ALA A 434 6.40 45.08 -45.10
CA ALA A 434 5.34 44.11 -44.91
C ALA A 434 4.67 44.37 -43.55
N GLY A 435 3.35 44.66 -43.57
CA GLY A 435 2.56 44.89 -42.36
C GLY A 435 2.38 43.63 -41.51
N PRO A 436 1.93 43.78 -40.24
CA PRO A 436 1.92 42.69 -39.28
C PRO A 436 0.94 41.57 -39.68
N SER A 437 1.43 40.33 -39.70
CA SER A 437 0.61 39.12 -39.75
C SER A 437 0.39 38.57 -38.35
N LEU A 438 -0.87 38.49 -37.91
CA LEU A 438 -1.27 37.85 -36.67
C LEU A 438 -1.06 36.33 -36.76
N THR A 439 -0.29 35.76 -35.83
CA THR A 439 -0.35 34.33 -35.49
C THR A 439 -0.44 34.19 -33.98
N ALA A 440 -1.64 33.85 -33.50
CA ALA A 440 -1.83 33.34 -32.14
C ALA A 440 -1.38 31.87 -32.05
N ALA A 441 -0.81 31.51 -30.90
CA ALA A 441 -0.51 30.15 -30.49
C ALA A 441 -1.44 29.78 -29.30
N PRO A 442 -1.64 28.48 -29.00
CA PRO A 442 -3.01 27.99 -28.93
C PRO A 442 -3.50 27.68 -27.52
N ASP A 443 -4.45 28.47 -27.02
CA ASP A 443 -5.51 27.98 -26.14
C ASP A 443 -6.84 28.67 -26.51
N GLY A 444 -7.90 27.87 -26.61
CA GLY A 444 -8.94 28.11 -27.60
C GLY A 444 -10.17 28.88 -27.13
N CYS A 445 -10.47 30.02 -27.79
CA CYS A 445 -11.84 30.36 -28.17
C CYS A 445 -11.88 31.05 -29.55
N SER A 446 -12.94 30.76 -30.32
CA SER A 446 -12.87 30.81 -31.79
C SER A 446 -13.23 32.14 -32.44
N CYS A 447 -12.53 32.48 -33.53
CA CYS A 447 -13.09 33.25 -34.64
C CYS A 447 -13.02 32.42 -35.93
N ARG A 448 -14.19 32.01 -36.46
CA ARG A 448 -14.27 31.43 -37.81
C ARG A 448 -14.27 32.54 -38.85
N SER A 449 -13.43 32.40 -39.87
CA SER A 449 -13.63 33.05 -41.17
C SER A 449 -13.94 31.99 -42.22
N GLY A 450 -14.76 32.36 -43.20
CA GLY A 450 -15.11 31.53 -44.35
C GLY A 450 -15.62 32.44 -45.45
N GLY A 451 -14.78 32.69 -46.46
CA GLY A 451 -15.10 33.61 -47.55
C GLY A 451 -15.59 32.92 -48.82
N THR A 452 -16.00 33.71 -49.80
CA THR A 452 -15.69 33.50 -51.23
C THR A 452 -16.03 34.77 -52.02
N ARG A 453 -15.50 34.88 -53.25
CA ARG A 453 -15.42 36.08 -54.06
C ARG A 453 -16.33 35.97 -55.29
N SER A 454 -17.13 36.99 -55.61
CA SER A 454 -17.65 37.22 -56.96
C SER A 454 -18.00 38.70 -57.19
N SER A 455 -17.99 39.11 -58.45
CA SER A 455 -18.15 40.48 -58.96
C SER A 455 -19.57 41.05 -58.83
N ASP A 456 -19.71 42.37 -58.61
CA ASP A 456 -20.18 43.36 -59.60
C ASP A 456 -20.35 44.78 -58.97
N ASP A 457 -20.27 45.81 -59.82
CA ASP A 457 -20.35 47.26 -59.54
C ASP A 457 -21.83 47.75 -59.48
N PRO A 458 -22.17 49.05 -59.23
CA PRO A 458 -21.67 50.04 -58.27
C PRO A 458 -22.83 50.67 -57.42
N GLY A 459 -22.53 51.39 -56.31
CA GLY A 459 -23.61 52.05 -55.53
C GLY A 459 -23.25 53.01 -54.37
N TRP A 460 -23.17 54.32 -54.65
CA TRP A 460 -23.75 55.48 -53.88
C TRP A 460 -23.75 55.43 -52.32
N SER A 461 -23.27 56.40 -51.51
CA SER A 461 -22.80 57.79 -51.72
C SER A 461 -22.00 58.32 -50.49
N PHE A 462 -21.16 59.34 -50.70
CA PHE A 462 -20.56 60.26 -49.70
C PHE A 462 -21.60 61.24 -49.08
N PRO A 463 -21.28 62.20 -48.15
CA PRO A 463 -20.11 62.38 -47.25
C PRO A 463 -20.47 62.78 -45.78
N LEU A 464 -19.45 62.96 -44.90
CA LEU A 464 -19.17 64.15 -44.05
C LEU A 464 -18.09 63.78 -43.00
N LEU A 465 -16.81 64.16 -43.09
CA LEU A 465 -16.17 65.49 -42.98
C LEU A 465 -16.45 66.24 -41.66
N LEU A 466 -15.45 66.25 -40.76
CA LEU A 466 -15.07 67.45 -39.99
C LEU A 466 -13.63 67.34 -39.44
N CYS A 467 -12.74 68.17 -39.97
CA CYS A 467 -11.42 68.42 -39.38
C CYS A 467 -11.50 69.49 -38.29
N ALA A 468 -10.64 69.40 -37.28
CA ALA A 468 -10.11 70.58 -36.60
C ALA A 468 -8.67 70.28 -36.13
N ALA A 469 -7.70 71.01 -36.69
CA ALA A 469 -6.33 71.02 -36.21
C ALA A 469 -6.04 72.38 -35.57
N PHE A 470 -5.19 72.41 -34.55
CA PHE A 470 -4.48 73.63 -34.14
C PHE A 470 -3.02 73.30 -33.78
N LEU A 471 -2.12 74.22 -34.09
CA LEU A 471 -0.67 74.03 -34.14
C LEU A 471 0.02 75.31 -33.66
N MET A 472 1.27 75.22 -33.16
CA MET A 472 2.20 76.33 -32.82
C MET A 472 1.85 77.15 -31.55
N GLN A 473 2.72 77.92 -30.87
CA GLN A 473 4.19 78.02 -30.67
C GLN A 473 4.43 79.01 -29.48
N ALA A 474 5.60 79.18 -28.84
CA ALA A 474 6.69 78.28 -28.42
C ALA A 474 7.77 79.08 -27.61
N ARG A 475 8.33 78.51 -26.54
CA ARG A 475 9.51 78.98 -25.74
C ARG A 475 9.46 80.40 -25.11
N ARG A 476 9.72 80.49 -23.79
CA ARG A 476 11.02 81.03 -23.26
C ARG A 476 11.17 80.94 -21.72
N LYS A 477 12.43 80.71 -21.32
CA LYS A 477 13.02 80.76 -19.97
C LYS A 477 12.73 82.06 -19.21
N LEU A 478 12.64 82.01 -17.86
CA LEU A 478 13.71 82.49 -16.95
C LEU A 478 13.35 82.34 -15.45
N ARG A 479 14.42 82.26 -14.64
CA ARG A 479 14.53 82.45 -13.16
C ARG A 479 13.33 83.18 -12.53
N ARG A 480 12.87 82.79 -11.34
CA ARG A 480 13.71 82.64 -10.13
C ARG A 480 13.04 81.76 -9.07
#